data_AF-A0A2J6SJ96-F1
#
_entry.id   AF-A0A2J6SJ96-F1
#
_cell.length_a   1.000
_cell.length_b   1.000
_cell.length_c   1.000
_cell.angle_alpha   90.00
_cell.angle_beta   90.00
_cell.angle_gamma   90.00
#
_symmetry.space_group_name_H-M   'P 1'
#
loop_
_entity.id
_entity.type
_entity.pdbx_description
1 polymer ?
#
loop_
_entity_poly.entity_id
_entity_poly.type
_entity_poly.pdbx_seq_one_letter_code
_entity_poly.pdbx_strand_id
1 'polypeptide(L)'
;MPFGWEDSERSYQQVQEGQHHESSFGHEALAGAASFGAFKIFEDHQRKEGKTVSHQFAKELLVGIAGAEVDKLIETKGLDYIDREKAKRHAKENAEHMYDEHYVRGQGADQYDPNQYEPPRHMQRW
;
A
#
# COMPACT_ATOMS: atom_id res chain seq x y z
N MET A 1 5.37 8.82 -12.61
CA MET A 1 3.93 8.75 -12.29
C MET A 1 3.81 7.90 -11.03
N PRO A 2 2.98 8.27 -10.03
CA PRO A 2 2.68 7.38 -8.91
C PRO A 2 2.12 6.06 -9.44
N PHE A 3 2.43 4.96 -8.76
CA PHE A 3 2.01 3.61 -9.15
C PHE A 3 0.52 3.48 -8.84
N GLY A 4 -0.33 3.42 -9.86
CA GLY A 4 -1.79 3.45 -9.68
C GLY A 4 -2.32 2.27 -8.85
N TRP A 5 -3.59 2.36 -8.42
CA TRP A 5 -4.24 1.27 -7.70
C TRP A 5 -4.18 -0.07 -8.44
N GLU A 6 -4.44 -0.08 -9.74
CA GLU A 6 -4.40 -1.29 -10.58
C GLU A 6 -3.01 -1.92 -10.65
N ASP A 7 -1.96 -1.10 -10.83
CA ASP A 7 -0.59 -1.58 -10.93
C ASP A 7 -0.08 -2.10 -9.56
N SER A 8 -0.49 -1.43 -8.49
CA SER A 8 -0.15 -1.81 -7.11
C SER A 8 -0.84 -3.12 -6.71
N GLU A 9 -2.13 -3.28 -7.05
CA GLU A 9 -2.90 -4.52 -6.88
C GLU A 9 -2.26 -5.68 -7.66
N ARG A 10 -1.92 -5.47 -8.94
CA ARG A 10 -1.29 -6.50 -9.77
C ARG A 10 0.06 -6.92 -9.21
N SER A 11 0.87 -5.96 -8.77
CA SER A 11 2.19 -6.25 -8.19
C SER A 11 2.06 -7.02 -6.87
N TYR A 12 1.08 -6.66 -6.04
CA TYR A 12 0.76 -7.38 -4.81
C TYR A 12 0.32 -8.82 -5.09
N GLN A 13 -0.55 -9.01 -6.10
CA GLN A 13 -0.98 -10.35 -6.53
C GLN A 13 0.20 -11.20 -7.02
N GLN A 14 1.08 -10.64 -7.84
CA GLN A 14 2.27 -11.34 -8.34
C GLN A 14 3.18 -11.82 -7.20
N VAL A 15 3.36 -10.98 -6.17
CA VAL A 15 4.14 -11.30 -4.97
C VAL A 15 3.48 -12.41 -4.13
N GLN A 16 2.15 -12.37 -4.00
CA GLN A 16 1.38 -13.35 -3.23
C GLN A 16 1.30 -14.72 -3.92
N GLU A 17 1.07 -14.74 -5.23
CA GLU A 17 0.96 -15.98 -6.01
C GLU A 17 2.31 -16.67 -6.22
N GLY A 18 3.42 -16.03 -5.83
CA GLY A 18 4.75 -16.59 -5.97
C GLY A 18 5.14 -16.81 -7.44
N GLN A 19 4.57 -16.04 -8.37
CA GLN A 19 4.90 -16.17 -9.77
C GLN A 19 6.39 -15.82 -9.96
N HIS A 20 7.17 -16.87 -10.23
CA HIS A 20 8.63 -16.99 -10.31
C HIS A 20 9.30 -16.15 -11.41
N HIS A 21 8.74 -14.99 -11.78
CA HIS A 21 9.40 -14.00 -12.64
C HIS A 21 10.17 -12.98 -11.76
N GLU A 22 11.04 -13.49 -10.89
CA GLU A 22 11.90 -12.69 -10.01
C GLU A 22 12.88 -11.83 -10.81
N SER A 23 13.24 -12.23 -12.03
CA SER A 23 14.26 -11.57 -12.86
C SER A 23 13.84 -10.21 -13.44
N SER A 24 12.57 -9.81 -13.32
CA SER A 24 12.09 -8.49 -13.77
C SER A 24 11.30 -7.72 -12.72
N PHE A 25 11.29 -8.17 -11.46
CA PHE A 25 10.60 -7.43 -10.39
C PHE A 25 11.40 -6.17 -10.06
N GLY A 26 10.95 -5.02 -10.57
CA GLY A 26 11.61 -3.74 -10.33
C GLY A 26 11.23 -3.13 -8.99
N HIS A 27 12.00 -2.13 -8.54
CA HIS A 27 11.72 -1.35 -7.33
C HIS A 27 10.32 -0.75 -7.30
N GLU A 28 9.79 -0.36 -8.46
CA GLU A 28 8.46 0.25 -8.57
C GLU A 28 7.35 -0.78 -8.39
N ALA A 29 7.49 -1.99 -8.95
CA ALA A 29 6.56 -3.09 -8.72
C ALA A 29 6.61 -3.53 -7.25
N LEU A 30 7.81 -3.62 -6.66
CA LEU A 30 7.98 -3.88 -5.24
C LEU A 30 7.33 -2.81 -4.36
N ALA A 31 7.52 -1.54 -4.70
CA ALA A 31 6.90 -0.43 -4.01
C ALA A 31 5.37 -0.45 -4.14
N GLY A 32 4.85 -0.77 -5.33
CA GLY A 32 3.43 -0.96 -5.59
C GLY A 32 2.84 -2.09 -4.74
N ALA A 33 3.50 -3.25 -4.72
CA ALA A 33 3.09 -4.38 -3.90
C ALA A 33 3.10 -4.04 -2.40
N ALA A 34 4.16 -3.41 -1.92
CA ALA A 34 4.30 -3.02 -0.51
C ALA A 34 3.28 -1.95 -0.09
N SER A 35 3.06 -0.94 -0.94
CA SER A 35 2.07 0.10 -0.67
C SER A 35 0.65 -0.47 -0.66
N PHE A 36 0.28 -1.35 -1.60
CA PHE A 36 -1.02 -2.02 -1.60
C PHE A 36 -1.22 -2.91 -0.37
N GLY A 37 -0.20 -3.71 -0.02
CA GLY A 37 -0.22 -4.56 1.17
C GLY A 37 -0.39 -3.74 2.46
N ALA A 38 0.33 -2.62 2.57
CA ALA A 38 0.20 -1.71 3.70
C ALA A 38 -1.21 -1.15 3.83
N PHE A 39 -1.78 -0.79 2.69
CA PHE A 39 -3.14 -0.31 2.58
C PHE A 39 -4.17 -1.34 3.00
N LYS A 40 -3.98 -2.60 2.61
CA LYS A 40 -4.83 -3.71 3.05
C LYS A 40 -4.77 -3.88 4.56
N ILE A 41 -3.57 -3.93 5.13
CA ILE A 41 -3.36 -4.07 6.58
C ILE A 41 -4.06 -2.93 7.34
N PHE A 42 -3.91 -1.70 6.85
CA PHE A 42 -4.55 -0.53 7.43
C PHE A 42 -6.08 -0.63 7.37
N GLU A 43 -6.67 -0.92 6.21
CA GLU A 43 -8.12 -1.08 6.07
C GLU A 43 -8.68 -2.19 6.96
N ASP A 44 -8.06 -3.37 6.95
CA ASP A 44 -8.48 -4.52 7.75
C ASP A 44 -8.44 -4.19 9.25
N HIS A 45 -7.36 -3.55 9.70
CA HIS A 45 -7.19 -3.16 11.09
C HIS A 45 -8.23 -2.10 11.51
N GLN A 46 -8.33 -1.01 10.76
CA GLN A 46 -9.22 0.09 11.11
C GLN A 46 -10.69 -0.29 11.04
N ARG A 47 -11.10 -1.11 10.07
CA ARG A 47 -12.49 -1.62 9.97
C ARG A 47 -12.83 -2.58 11.09
N LYS A 48 -11.87 -3.41 11.51
CA LYS A 48 -12.04 -4.29 12.67
C LYS A 48 -12.16 -3.49 13.97
N GLU A 49 -11.40 -2.40 14.12
CA GLU A 49 -11.51 -1.53 15.29
C GLU A 49 -12.74 -0.61 15.24
N GLY A 50 -13.21 -0.24 14.05
CA GLY A 50 -14.33 0.68 13.85
C GLY A 50 -14.02 2.12 14.26
N LYS A 51 -12.75 2.47 14.46
CA LYS A 51 -12.33 3.78 14.97
C LYS A 51 -12.03 4.78 13.86
N THR A 52 -12.52 5.98 14.09
CA THR A 52 -12.23 7.16 13.30
C THR A 52 -10.87 7.73 13.68
N VAL A 53 -10.02 8.05 12.70
CA VAL A 53 -8.67 8.60 12.93
C VAL A 53 -8.40 9.80 12.01
N SER A 54 -7.46 10.66 12.40
CA SER A 54 -7.08 11.80 11.57
C SER A 54 -6.37 11.34 10.29
N HIS A 55 -6.50 12.12 9.21
CA HIS A 55 -5.79 11.84 7.95
C HIS A 55 -4.28 11.79 8.14
N GLN A 56 -3.73 12.67 8.96
CA GLN A 56 -2.30 12.68 9.26
C GLN A 56 -1.87 11.36 9.91
N PHE A 57 -2.59 10.89 10.93
CA PHE A 57 -2.27 9.64 11.60
C PHE A 57 -2.41 8.44 10.65
N ALA A 58 -3.47 8.41 9.85
CA ALA A 58 -3.69 7.35 8.85
C ALA A 58 -2.53 7.28 7.84
N LYS A 59 -2.08 8.42 7.31
CA LYS A 59 -0.93 8.48 6.39
C LYS A 59 0.36 8.02 7.06
N GLU A 60 0.67 8.51 8.26
CA GLU A 60 1.87 8.11 8.99
C GLU A 60 1.89 6.60 9.23
N LEU A 61 0.75 6.01 9.60
CA LEU A 61 0.61 4.58 9.78
C LEU A 61 0.81 3.82 8.46
N LEU A 62 0.15 4.24 7.37
CA LEU A 62 0.30 3.64 6.04
C LEU A 62 1.75 3.69 5.55
N VAL A 63 2.43 4.83 5.70
CA VAL A 63 3.84 5.03 5.36
C VAL A 63 4.75 4.11 6.18
N GLY A 64 4.46 3.95 7.47
CA GLY A 64 5.18 3.04 8.36
C GLY A 64 5.05 1.58 7.90
N ILE A 65 3.81 1.14 7.64
CA ILE A 65 3.55 -0.23 7.18
C ILE A 65 4.16 -0.46 5.79
N ALA A 66 4.06 0.50 4.87
CA ALA A 66 4.63 0.38 3.52
C ALA A 66 6.15 0.21 3.55
N GLY A 67 6.84 0.95 4.44
CA GLY A 67 8.28 0.76 4.64
C GLY A 67 8.63 -0.64 5.14
N ALA A 68 7.86 -1.16 6.09
CA ALA A 68 8.06 -2.50 6.64
C ALA A 68 7.73 -3.61 5.64
N GLU A 69 6.68 -3.45 4.82
CA GLU A 69 6.36 -4.41 3.76
C GLU A 69 7.45 -4.44 2.69
N VAL A 70 8.08 -3.31 2.33
CA VAL A 70 9.25 -3.33 1.42
C VAL A 70 10.38 -4.19 2.00
N ASP A 71 10.75 -3.99 3.27
CA ASP A 71 11.80 -4.78 3.92
C ASP A 71 11.49 -6.27 3.87
N LYS A 72 10.28 -6.63 4.31
CA LYS A 72 9.78 -8.00 4.30
C LYS A 72 9.78 -8.62 2.90
N LEU A 73 9.35 -7.88 1.87
CA LEU A 73 9.33 -8.40 0.50
C LEU A 73 10.73 -8.61 -0.06
N ILE A 74 11.68 -7.71 0.22
CA ILE A 74 13.08 -7.90 -0.18
C ILE A 74 13.66 -9.15 0.48
N GLU A 75 13.48 -9.29 1.79
CA GLU A 75 14.02 -10.40 2.58
C GLU A 75 13.41 -11.75 2.18
N THR A 76 12.10 -11.81 1.98
CA THR A 76 11.40 -13.07 1.68
C THR A 76 11.51 -13.51 0.23
N LYS A 77 11.74 -12.57 -0.70
CA LYS A 77 11.86 -12.85 -2.14
C LYS A 77 13.31 -12.79 -2.65
N GLY A 78 14.29 -12.60 -1.77
CA GLY A 78 15.71 -12.59 -2.14
C GLY A 78 16.08 -11.48 -3.13
N LEU A 79 15.43 -10.32 -3.04
CA LEU A 79 15.58 -9.22 -4.01
C LEU A 79 16.76 -8.30 -3.66
N ASP A 80 17.93 -8.87 -3.37
CA ASP A 80 19.11 -8.13 -2.88
C ASP A 80 19.65 -7.11 -3.90
N TYR A 81 19.33 -7.29 -5.19
CA TYR A 81 19.68 -6.34 -6.25
C TYR A 81 18.86 -5.05 -6.21
N ILE A 82 17.78 -5.01 -5.42
CA ILE A 82 16.93 -3.85 -5.25
C ILE A 82 17.50 -2.92 -4.16
N ASP A 83 17.92 -1.72 -4.54
CA ASP A 83 17.94 -0.51 -3.69
C ASP A 83 16.67 -0.36 -2.81
N ARG A 84 16.78 -0.88 -1.60
CA ARG A 84 15.76 -0.87 -0.54
C ARG A 84 15.26 0.53 -0.22
N GLU A 85 16.15 1.53 -0.15
CA GLU A 85 15.76 2.88 0.25
C GLU A 85 14.95 3.56 -0.85
N LYS A 86 15.30 3.33 -2.11
CA LYS A 86 14.50 3.79 -3.24
C LYS A 86 13.12 3.13 -3.27
N ALA A 87 13.05 1.81 -3.05
CA ALA A 87 11.79 1.08 -2.99
C ALA A 87 10.90 1.56 -1.82
N LYS A 88 11.49 1.77 -0.64
CA LYS A 88 10.79 2.33 0.53
C LYS A 88 10.22 3.70 0.24
N ARG A 89 11.03 4.60 -0.33
CA ARG A 89 10.58 5.95 -0.66
C ARG A 89 9.38 5.90 -1.62
N HIS A 90 9.48 5.11 -2.68
CA HIS A 90 8.39 4.96 -3.63
C HIS A 90 7.16 4.33 -2.99
N ALA A 91 7.31 3.32 -2.12
CA ALA A 91 6.17 2.68 -1.45
C ALA A 91 5.44 3.66 -0.52
N LYS A 92 6.19 4.48 0.22
CA LYS A 92 5.65 5.52 1.11
C LYS A 92 4.90 6.60 0.33
N GLU A 93 5.55 7.15 -0.70
CA GLU A 93 4.93 8.16 -1.59
C GLU A 93 3.67 7.61 -2.26
N ASN A 94 3.71 6.34 -2.68
CA ASN A 94 2.56 5.69 -3.29
C ASN A 94 1.41 5.49 -2.30
N ALA A 95 1.71 5.08 -1.07
CA ALA A 95 0.71 4.92 -0.02
C ALA A 95 0.07 6.27 0.37
N GLU A 96 0.86 7.35 0.51
CA GLU A 96 0.27 8.67 0.74
C GLU A 96 -0.62 9.11 -0.42
N HIS A 97 -0.18 8.88 -1.66
CA HIS A 97 -0.92 9.26 -2.85
C HIS A 97 -2.25 8.49 -2.99
N MET A 98 -2.21 7.17 -2.83
CA MET A 98 -3.40 6.32 -2.83
C MET A 98 -4.40 6.76 -1.75
N TYR A 99 -3.90 7.18 -0.59
CA TYR A 99 -4.74 7.67 0.51
C TYR A 99 -5.46 8.96 0.13
N ASP A 100 -4.69 9.93 -0.37
CA ASP A 100 -5.21 11.21 -0.78
C ASP A 100 -6.20 11.09 -1.93
N GLU A 101 -5.94 10.20 -2.87
CA GLU A 101 -6.82 9.96 -4.00
C GLU A 101 -8.20 9.47 -3.56
N HIS A 102 -8.24 8.48 -2.65
CA HIS A 102 -9.51 7.88 -2.23
C HIS A 102 -10.23 8.69 -1.13
N TYR A 103 -9.54 8.99 -0.02
CA TYR A 103 -10.17 9.54 1.18
C TYR A 103 -10.25 11.07 1.18
N VAL A 104 -9.23 11.76 0.66
CA VAL A 104 -9.21 13.23 0.68
C VAL A 104 -9.91 13.80 -0.55
N ARG A 105 -9.49 13.41 -1.75
CA ARG A 105 -10.02 13.95 -3.01
C ARG A 105 -11.33 13.28 -3.42
N GLY A 106 -11.41 11.96 -3.28
CA GLY A 106 -12.57 11.17 -3.71
C GLY A 106 -13.79 11.35 -2.82
N GLN A 107 -13.59 11.49 -1.51
CA GLN A 107 -14.67 11.53 -0.52
C GLN A 107 -14.85 12.88 0.18
N GLY A 108 -13.89 13.80 0.06
CA GLY A 108 -13.93 15.10 0.73
C GLY A 108 -14.01 14.96 2.26
N ALA A 109 -13.44 13.89 2.79
CA ALA A 109 -13.52 13.59 4.21
C ALA A 109 -12.67 14.58 5.02
N ASP A 110 -13.13 14.91 6.24
CA ASP A 110 -12.31 15.64 7.22
C ASP A 110 -11.36 14.70 7.99
N GLN A 111 -11.71 13.42 8.03
CA GLN A 111 -11.02 12.36 8.76
C GLN A 111 -11.31 10.98 8.16
N TYR A 112 -10.49 9.99 8.49
CA TYR A 112 -10.78 8.60 8.15
C TYR A 112 -11.88 8.06 9.06
N ASP A 113 -13.01 7.64 8.51
CA ASP A 113 -14.08 6.94 9.22
C ASP A 113 -14.46 5.64 8.48
N PRO A 114 -14.13 4.45 9.04
CA PRO A 114 -14.40 3.17 8.39
C PRO A 114 -15.89 2.85 8.30
N ASN A 115 -16.75 3.51 9.10
CA ASN A 115 -18.19 3.28 9.12
C ASN A 115 -18.94 4.18 8.14
N GLN A 116 -18.36 5.32 7.77
CA GLN A 116 -18.97 6.26 6.81
C GLN A 116 -18.48 6.02 5.38
N TYR A 117 -17.25 5.53 5.24
CA TYR A 117 -16.59 5.43 3.95
C TYR A 117 -16.26 3.99 3.58
N GLU A 118 -16.67 3.61 2.37
CA GLU A 118 -16.32 2.31 1.79
C GLU A 118 -14.82 2.24 1.45
N PRO A 119 -14.23 1.04 1.52
CA PRO A 119 -12.84 0.86 1.14
C PRO A 119 -12.69 1.06 -0.37
N PRO A 120 -11.49 1.40 -0.85
CA PRO A 120 -11.17 1.45 -2.28
C PRO A 120 -11.69 0.21 -3.02
N ARG A 121 -12.22 0.37 -4.23
CA ARG A 121 -12.79 -0.78 -4.98
C ARG A 121 -11.81 -1.93 -5.17
N HIS A 122 -10.52 -1.60 -5.28
CA HIS A 122 -9.44 -2.57 -5.40
C HIS A 122 -9.27 -3.39 -4.12
N MET A 123 -9.57 -2.84 -2.95
CA MET A 123 -9.54 -3.54 -1.66
C MET A 123 -10.68 -4.53 -1.49
N GLN A 124 -11.85 -4.23 -2.03
CA GLN A 124 -13.06 -5.05 -1.85
C GLN A 124 -12.92 -6.46 -2.45
N ARG A 125 -11.90 -6.67 -3.29
CA ARG A 125 -11.58 -7.96 -3.92
C ARG A 125 -10.72 -8.87 -3.04
N TRP A 126 -10.25 -8.38 -1.90
CA TRP A 126 -9.24 -8.99 -1.03
C TRP A 126 -9.77 -9.23 0.39
#